data_AF-A0A969W5L8-F1
#
_entry.id   AF-A0A969W5L8-F1
#
_cell.length_a   1.000
_cell.length_b   1.000
_cell.length_c   1.000
_cell.angle_alpha   90.00
_cell.angle_beta   90.00
_cell.angle_gamma   90.00
#
_symmetry.space_group_name_H-M   'P 1'
#
loop_
_entity.id
_entity.type
_entity.pdbx_description
1 polymer ?
#
loop_
_entity_poly.entity_id
_entity_poly.type
_entity_poly.pdbx_seq_one_letter_code
_entity_poly.pdbx_strand_id
1 'polypeptide(L)'
;GMYVGSTGPRGLRNLVFEVADNSINEAISGYCTQIQVDLNPDGSVTVTDDGRGIPTSIVAKTGKSFLETVFTVLHSGCRRKDCESYKVSRSFYGTGLGGVNPLCEWLQVTVWQDDRTCGN
;
A
#
# COMPACT_ATOMS: atom_id res chain seq x y z
N GLY A 1 9.43 -14.30 11.56
CA GLY A 1 10.15 -13.21 10.86
C GLY A 1 9.58 -11.87 11.30
N MET A 2 10.44 -10.88 11.53
CA MET A 2 10.09 -9.61 12.17
C MET A 2 9.04 -8.75 11.41
N TYR A 3 8.92 -8.92 10.08
CA TYR A 3 8.04 -8.09 9.24
C TYR A 3 6.74 -8.78 8.78
N VAL A 4 6.74 -10.10 8.64
CA VAL A 4 5.58 -10.89 8.17
C VAL A 4 5.14 -11.98 9.14
N GLY A 5 5.74 -12.04 10.34
CA GLY A 5 5.46 -13.04 11.37
C GLY A 5 6.09 -14.41 11.10
N SER A 6 5.94 -14.95 9.89
CA SER A 6 6.49 -16.26 9.46
C SER A 6 6.80 -16.22 7.96
N THR A 7 7.61 -17.15 7.43
CA THR A 7 7.81 -17.36 5.99
C THR A 7 6.93 -18.49 5.43
N GLY A 8 6.11 -19.13 6.27
CA GLY A 8 5.12 -20.11 5.83
C GLY A 8 3.81 -19.47 5.33
N PRO A 9 2.73 -20.25 5.14
CA PRO A 9 1.44 -19.77 4.60
C PRO A 9 0.84 -18.58 5.36
N ARG A 10 1.13 -18.48 6.67
CA ARG A 10 0.71 -17.35 7.52
C ARG A 10 1.40 -16.04 7.13
N GLY A 11 2.67 -16.09 6.72
CA GLY A 11 3.41 -14.93 6.23
C GLY A 11 2.91 -14.41 4.90
N LEU A 12 2.66 -15.34 3.97
CA LEU A 12 2.08 -15.03 2.66
C LEU A 12 0.74 -14.31 2.81
N ARG A 13 -0.12 -14.80 3.70
CA ARG A 13 -1.41 -14.18 4.00
C ARG A 13 -1.27 -12.76 4.56
N ASN A 14 -0.25 -12.52 5.39
CA ASN A 14 -0.01 -11.21 5.98
C ASN A 14 0.42 -10.18 4.92
N LEU A 15 1.16 -10.58 3.88
CA LEU A 15 1.50 -9.68 2.77
C LEU A 15 0.26 -9.14 2.06
N VAL A 16 -0.71 -10.03 1.79
CA VAL A 16 -1.98 -9.64 1.16
C VAL A 16 -2.77 -8.71 2.09
N PHE A 17 -2.82 -9.02 3.38
CA PHE A 17 -3.51 -8.17 4.35
C PHE A 17 -2.89 -6.79 4.50
N GLU A 18 -1.56 -6.65 4.44
CA GLU A 18 -0.91 -5.33 4.50
C GLU A 18 -1.28 -4.44 3.30
N VAL A 19 -1.50 -5.03 2.12
CA VAL A 19 -1.98 -4.28 0.95
C VAL A 19 -3.46 -3.94 1.12
N ALA A 20 -4.30 -4.93 1.43
CA ALA A 20 -5.75 -4.74 1.60
C ALA A 20 -6.11 -3.79 2.76
N ASP A 21 -5.32 -3.77 3.83
CA ASP A 21 -5.53 -2.86 4.96
C ASP A 21 -5.41 -1.39 4.55
N ASN A 22 -4.60 -1.06 3.53
CA ASN A 22 -4.55 0.31 2.99
C ASN A 22 -5.85 0.68 2.27
N SER A 23 -6.39 -0.24 1.47
CA SER A 23 -7.70 -0.07 0.82
C SER A 23 -8.83 0.05 1.85
N ILE A 24 -8.80 -0.75 2.93
CA ILE A 24 -9.77 -0.64 4.03
C ILE A 24 -9.68 0.72 4.73
N ASN A 25 -8.47 1.29 4.88
CA ASN A 25 -8.31 2.62 5.46
C ASN A 25 -8.96 3.72 4.59
N GLU A 26 -8.95 3.59 3.27
CA GLU A 26 -9.71 4.47 2.37
C GLU A 26 -11.22 4.33 2.60
N ALA A 27 -11.71 3.10 2.79
CA ALA A 27 -13.12 2.83 3.05
C ALA A 27 -13.58 3.39 4.40
N ILE A 28 -12.78 3.21 5.46
CA ILE A 28 -13.03 3.81 6.79
C ILE A 28 -13.07 5.34 6.72
N SER A 29 -12.27 5.92 5.83
CA SER A 29 -12.22 7.37 5.61
C SER A 29 -13.35 7.88 4.72
N GLY A 30 -14.20 6.99 4.20
CA GLY A 30 -15.36 7.31 3.36
C GLY A 30 -15.03 7.56 1.89
N TYR A 31 -13.84 7.17 1.43
CA TYR A 31 -13.39 7.43 0.06
C TYR A 31 -13.39 6.20 -0.85
N CYS A 32 -13.48 4.99 -0.29
CA CYS A 32 -13.55 3.74 -1.05
C CYS A 32 -14.86 3.03 -0.73
N THR A 33 -15.54 2.51 -1.75
CA THR A 33 -16.78 1.75 -1.64
C THR A 33 -16.60 0.29 -2.03
N GLN A 34 -15.62 -0.01 -2.87
CA GLN A 34 -15.35 -1.34 -3.38
C GLN A 34 -13.85 -1.68 -3.27
N ILE A 35 -13.59 -2.84 -2.69
CA ILE A 35 -12.26 -3.45 -2.65
C ILE A 35 -12.39 -4.85 -3.26
N GLN A 36 -11.59 -5.12 -4.28
CA GLN A 36 -11.52 -6.42 -4.95
C GLN A 36 -10.16 -7.05 -4.70
N VAL A 37 -10.16 -8.35 -4.40
CA VAL A 37 -8.95 -9.14 -4.20
C VAL A 37 -9.02 -10.36 -5.12
N ASP A 38 -8.15 -10.40 -6.11
CA ASP A 38 -8.06 -11.47 -7.09
C ASP A 38 -6.86 -12.35 -6.81
N LEU A 39 -7.08 -13.67 -6.80
CA LEU A 39 -6.02 -14.68 -6.76
C LEU A 39 -5.76 -15.11 -8.21
N ASN A 40 -4.62 -14.73 -8.75
CA ASN A 40 -4.31 -14.95 -10.15
C ASN A 40 -3.82 -16.38 -10.39
N PRO A 41 -4.01 -16.93 -11.61
CA PRO A 41 -3.59 -18.30 -11.93
C PRO A 41 -2.07 -18.53 -11.84
N ASP A 42 -1.27 -17.47 -11.94
CA ASP A 42 0.20 -17.49 -11.80
C ASP A 42 0.67 -17.50 -10.34
N GLY A 43 -0.26 -17.47 -9.38
CA GLY A 43 0.03 -17.42 -7.94
C GLY A 43 0.25 -16.02 -7.40
N SER A 44 0.13 -14.97 -8.22
CA SER A 44 0.13 -13.58 -7.76
C SER A 44 -1.22 -13.17 -7.16
N VAL A 45 -1.23 -12.05 -6.44
CA VAL A 45 -2.45 -11.48 -5.84
C VAL A 45 -2.59 -10.04 -6.29
N THR A 46 -3.76 -9.68 -6.79
CA THR A 46 -4.11 -8.31 -7.15
C THR A 46 -5.11 -7.76 -6.14
N VAL A 47 -4.84 -6.57 -5.61
CA VAL A 47 -5.77 -5.81 -4.78
C VAL A 47 -6.13 -4.54 -5.53
N THR A 48 -7.41 -4.31 -5.75
CA THR A 48 -7.94 -3.12 -6.43
C THR A 48 -8.94 -2.43 -5.54
N ASP A 49 -8.82 -1.11 -5.39
CA ASP A 49 -9.78 -0.28 -4.68
C ASP A 49 -10.16 0.95 -5.52
N ASP A 50 -11.33 1.51 -5.22
CA ASP A 50 -11.85 2.74 -5.80
C ASP A 50 -11.61 3.96 -4.89
N GLY A 51 -10.57 3.91 -4.04
CA GLY A 51 -10.18 5.01 -3.18
C GLY A 51 -9.55 6.19 -3.93
N ARG A 52 -8.98 7.15 -3.18
CA ARG A 52 -8.34 8.35 -3.76
C ARG A 52 -7.05 8.06 -4.52
N GLY A 53 -6.53 6.84 -4.42
CA GLY A 53 -5.20 6.49 -4.90
C GLY A 53 -4.06 7.05 -4.05
N ILE A 54 -2.91 6.37 -4.08
CA ILE A 54 -1.71 6.81 -3.37
C ILE A 54 -1.15 8.08 -4.05
N PRO A 55 -0.84 9.16 -3.32
CA PRO A 55 -0.24 10.36 -3.91
C PRO A 55 0.98 10.05 -4.78
N THR A 56 1.04 10.68 -5.96
CA THR A 56 2.14 10.50 -6.93
C THR A 56 3.08 11.71 -6.99
N SER A 57 2.78 12.76 -6.23
CA SER A 57 3.59 13.97 -6.14
C SER A 57 5.02 13.68 -5.65
N ILE A 58 5.97 14.51 -6.08
CA ILE A 58 7.38 14.36 -5.71
C ILE A 58 7.58 14.77 -4.24
N VAL A 59 8.25 13.91 -3.48
CA VAL A 59 8.67 14.19 -2.12
C VAL A 59 9.98 14.97 -2.16
N ALA A 60 9.94 16.26 -1.79
CA ALA A 60 11.09 17.17 -1.88
C ALA A 60 12.36 16.64 -1.19
N LYS A 61 12.21 15.84 -0.12
CA LYS A 61 13.34 15.27 0.63
C LYS A 61 14.05 14.13 -0.09
N THR A 62 13.33 13.29 -0.83
CA THR A 62 13.88 12.11 -1.51
C THR A 62 14.08 12.33 -3.01
N GLY A 63 13.43 13.35 -3.59
CA GLY A 63 13.43 13.61 -5.03
C GLY A 63 12.65 12.57 -5.84
N LYS A 64 11.96 11.65 -5.17
CA LYS A 64 11.20 10.54 -5.75
C LYS A 64 9.71 10.80 -5.63
N SER A 65 8.89 10.08 -6.40
CA SER A 65 7.44 10.11 -6.20
C SER A 65 7.11 9.59 -4.79
N PHE A 66 6.00 10.08 -4.22
CA PHE A 66 5.53 9.60 -2.93
C PHE A 66 5.21 8.09 -3.00
N LEU A 67 4.66 7.63 -4.13
CA LEU A 67 4.50 6.22 -4.44
C LEU A 67 5.80 5.42 -4.29
N GLU A 68 6.87 5.80 -5.00
CA GLU A 68 8.15 5.10 -4.92
C GLU A 68 8.75 5.16 -3.52
N THR A 69 8.60 6.30 -2.85
CA THR A 69 9.10 6.50 -1.49
C THR A 69 8.46 5.50 -0.50
N VAL A 70 7.14 5.29 -0.59
CA VAL A 70 6.40 4.34 0.27
C VAL A 70 6.83 2.88 0.06
N PHE A 71 7.20 2.51 -1.16
CA PHE A 71 7.64 1.14 -1.49
C PHE A 71 9.14 0.89 -1.32
N THR A 72 9.97 1.93 -1.19
CA THR A 72 11.44 1.80 -1.16
C THR A 72 12.10 2.31 0.12
N VAL A 73 11.42 3.14 0.90
CA VAL A 73 11.95 3.68 2.16
C VAL A 73 11.08 3.20 3.31
N LEU A 74 11.66 2.45 4.25
CA LEU A 74 10.94 2.02 5.46
C LEU A 74 10.56 3.24 6.33
N HIS A 75 9.36 3.20 6.92
CA HIS A 75 8.81 4.27 7.77
C HIS A 75 8.58 5.62 7.06
N SER A 76 8.31 5.59 5.75
CA SER A 76 8.20 6.79 4.91
C SER A 76 6.78 7.23 4.56
N GLY A 77 5.77 6.45 4.97
CA GLY A 77 4.36 6.82 4.78
C GLY A 77 3.95 8.08 5.54
N CYS A 78 2.88 8.74 5.10
CA CYS A 78 2.31 9.97 5.67
C CYS A 78 1.71 9.83 7.09
N ARG A 79 2.17 8.89 7.92
CA ARG A 79 1.67 8.73 9.30
C ARG A 79 2.74 9.06 10.33
N ARG A 80 3.24 10.30 10.28
CA ARG A 80 3.74 10.98 11.47
C ARG A 80 2.57 11.74 12.12
N LYS A 81 2.69 12.15 13.38
CA LYS A 81 1.62 12.69 14.27
C LYS A 81 0.80 13.88 13.73
N ASP A 82 1.03 14.31 12.49
CA ASP A 82 0.70 15.63 11.96
C ASP A 82 -0.14 15.55 10.65
N CYS A 83 -0.55 14.35 10.21
CA CYS A 83 -1.34 14.16 8.99
C CYS A 83 -2.81 13.83 9.31
N GLU A 84 -3.73 14.72 8.94
CA GLU A 84 -5.19 14.55 9.12
C GLU A 84 -5.85 13.52 8.18
N SER A 85 -5.11 12.93 7.25
CA SER A 85 -5.64 12.15 6.12
C SER A 85 -6.40 10.87 6.51
N TYR A 86 -6.13 10.32 7.71
CA TYR A 86 -6.76 9.08 8.22
C TYR A 86 -6.99 9.17 9.74
N LYS A 87 -8.19 9.57 10.17
CA LYS A 87 -8.57 9.68 11.60
C LYS A 87 -8.54 8.34 12.35
N VAL A 88 -8.80 7.22 11.68
CA VAL A 88 -8.72 5.85 12.21
C VAL A 88 -8.13 4.98 11.12
N SER A 89 -7.01 4.30 11.38
CA SER A 89 -6.42 3.36 10.41
C SER A 89 -5.65 2.26 11.12
N ARG A 90 -5.70 1.06 10.56
CA ARG A 90 -5.20 -0.19 11.14
C ARG A 90 -3.70 -0.43 10.91
N SER A 91 -3.14 0.15 9.84
CA SER A 91 -1.72 0.06 9.49
C SER A 91 -0.89 1.11 10.24
N PHE A 92 -0.23 0.72 11.33
CA PHE A 92 0.27 1.68 12.32
C PHE A 92 1.73 2.15 12.15
N TYR A 93 2.48 1.69 11.14
CA TYR A 93 3.94 1.94 11.13
C TYR A 93 4.59 2.36 9.80
N GLY A 94 3.83 2.54 8.70
CA GLY A 94 4.44 2.90 7.41
C GLY A 94 5.48 1.88 6.93
N THR A 95 5.37 0.64 7.43
CA THR A 95 6.21 -0.52 7.12
C THR A 95 5.48 -1.57 6.31
N GLY A 96 4.16 -1.45 6.12
CA GLY A 96 3.36 -2.45 5.40
C GLY A 96 3.81 -2.61 3.95
N LEU A 97 3.55 -1.60 3.12
CA LEU A 97 3.94 -1.62 1.70
C LEU A 97 5.45 -1.70 1.48
N GLY A 98 6.25 -1.00 2.29
CA GLY A 98 7.71 -1.07 2.25
C GLY A 98 8.30 -2.42 2.73
N GLY A 99 7.50 -3.23 3.44
CA GLY A 99 7.85 -4.59 3.84
C GLY A 99 7.39 -5.65 2.83
N VAL A 100 6.37 -5.36 2.01
CA VAL A 100 5.87 -6.26 0.97
C VAL A 100 6.83 -6.31 -0.22
N ASN A 101 7.25 -5.15 -0.75
CA ASN A 101 8.11 -5.07 -1.92
C ASN A 101 9.40 -5.93 -1.86
N PRO A 102 10.23 -5.87 -0.79
CA PRO A 102 11.45 -6.69 -0.73
C PRO A 102 11.21 -8.20 -0.56
N LEU A 103 9.96 -8.63 -0.33
CA LEU A 103 9.57 -10.03 -0.18
C LEU A 103 8.87 -10.60 -1.43
N CYS A 104 8.66 -9.77 -2.45
CA CYS A 104 8.07 -10.14 -3.73
C CYS A 104 9.17 -10.25 -4.80
N GLU A 105 9.00 -11.18 -5.76
CA GLU A 105 9.87 -11.26 -6.94
C GLU A 105 9.66 -10.05 -7.86
N TRP A 106 8.42 -9.61 -7.98
CA TRP A 106 8.02 -8.40 -8.68
C TRP A 106 6.79 -7.79 -7.99
N LEU A 107 6.62 -6.48 -8.12
CA LEU A 107 5.47 -5.75 -7.59
C LEU A 107 5.10 -4.66 -8.59
N GLN A 108 3.87 -4.67 -9.06
CA GLN A 108 3.33 -3.67 -9.97
C GLN A 108 2.26 -2.85 -9.24
N VAL A 109 2.31 -1.53 -9.40
CA VAL A 109 1.35 -0.62 -8.79
C VAL A 109 0.87 0.38 -9.83
N THR A 110 -0.43 0.40 -10.03
CA THR A 110 -1.11 1.34 -10.92
C THR A 110 -2.00 2.22 -10.07
N VAL A 111 -1.82 3.54 -10.17
CA VAL A 111 -2.63 4.51 -9.45
C VAL A 111 -3.41 5.38 -10.44
N TRP A 112 -4.70 5.55 -10.17
CA TRP A 112 -5.56 6.49 -10.88
C TRP A 112 -5.86 7.69 -9.98
N GLN A 113 -5.47 8.90 -10.42
CA GLN A 113 -5.73 10.16 -9.73
C GLN A 113 -6.11 11.24 -10.74
N ASP A 114 -7.23 11.93 -10.52
CA ASP A 114 -7.69 13.06 -11.35
C ASP A 114 -7.65 12.75 -12.87
N ASP A 115 -8.28 11.64 -13.28
CA ASP A 115 -8.27 11.12 -14.67
C ASP A 115 -6.87 10.84 -15.27
N ARG A 116 -5.82 10.82 -14.45
CA ARG A 116 -4.45 10.49 -14.87
C ARG A 116 -4.04 9.12 -14.31
N THR A 117 -3.60 8.26 -15.21
CA THR A 117 -2.94 6.99 -14.88
C THR A 117 -1.47 7.23 -14.57
N CYS A 118 -1.06 6.97 -13.34
CA CYS A 118 0.34 6.94 -12.95
C CYS A 118 0.69 5.48 -12.60
N GLY A 119 1.32 4.78 -13.53
CA GLY A 119 1.94 3.48 -13.29
C GLY A 119 3.46 3.62 -13.28
N ASN A 120 4.12 2.77 -12.51
CA ASN A 120 5.55 2.47 -12.72
C ASN A 120 5.67 1.23 -13.59
#